data_AF-A0A1T4MLZ9-F1
#
_entry.id   AF-A0A1T4MLZ9-F1
#
_cell.length_a   1.000
_cell.length_b   1.000
_cell.length_c   1.000
_cell.angle_alpha   90.00
_cell.angle_beta   90.00
_cell.angle_gamma   90.00
#
_symmetry.space_group_name_H-M   'P 1'
#
loop_
_entity.id
_entity.type
_entity.pdbx_description
1 polymer ?
#
loop_
_entity_poly.entity_id
_entity_poly.type
_entity_poly.pdbx_seq_one_letter_code
_entity_poly.pdbx_strand_id
1 'polypeptide(L)' 'MQQSHLSRLMRLSWRIQRQRRVTRSKALFSAWAILLNEDITVWFLVKKHSHSSYANRVNPEQLTLLVD' A
#
# COMPACT_ATOMS: atom_id res chain seq x y z
N MET A 1 -5.47 -13.88 -5.74
CA MET A 1 -5.18 -12.77 -4.80
C MET A 1 -4.84 -11.45 -5.50
N GLN A 2 -4.22 -11.42 -6.70
CA GLN A 2 -3.86 -10.18 -7.42
C GLN A 2 -5.04 -9.23 -7.78
N GLN A 3 -6.27 -9.75 -7.90
CA GLN A 3 -7.45 -8.96 -8.27
C GLN A 3 -7.90 -7.93 -7.22
N SER A 4 -7.63 -8.19 -5.93
CA SER A 4 -7.98 -7.26 -4.84
C SER A 4 -7.13 -5.99 -4.92
N HIS A 5 -5.85 -6.10 -5.29
CA HIS A 5 -4.91 -4.99 -5.36
C HIS A 5 -5.20 -4.05 -6.52
N LEU A 6 -5.45 -4.62 -7.71
CA LEU A 6 -5.89 -3.83 -8.86
C LEU A 6 -7.21 -3.12 -8.56
N SER A 7 -8.17 -3.79 -7.92
CA SER A 7 -9.42 -3.16 -7.51
C SER A 7 -9.22 -2.01 -6.51
N ARG A 8 -8.24 -2.12 -5.61
CA ARG A 8 -7.91 -1.09 -4.61
C ARG A 8 -7.24 0.11 -5.27
N LEU A 9 -6.22 -0.12 -6.10
CA LEU A 9 -5.57 0.93 -6.90
C LEU A 9 -6.59 1.68 -7.76
N MET A 10 -7.49 0.96 -8.43
CA MET A 10 -8.52 1.55 -9.29
C MET A 10 -9.54 2.37 -8.50
N ARG A 11 -10.00 1.88 -7.34
CA ARG A 11 -10.89 2.64 -6.46
C ARG A 11 -10.23 3.90 -5.89
N LEU A 12 -8.98 3.80 -5.46
CA LEU A 12 -8.23 4.91 -4.88
C LEU A 12 -7.97 6.00 -5.93
N SER A 13 -7.54 5.59 -7.12
CA SER A 13 -7.33 6.50 -8.25
C SER A 13 -8.64 7.13 -8.74
N TRP A 14 -9.77 6.42 -8.75
CA TRP A 14 -11.07 7.02 -9.04
C TRP A 14 -11.47 8.09 -8.00
N ARG A 15 -11.23 7.82 -6.70
CA ARG A 15 -11.51 8.78 -5.63
C ARG A 15 -10.64 10.03 -5.78
N ILE A 16 -9.34 9.89 -6.08
CA ILE A 16 -8.43 11.01 -6.35
C ILE A 16 -8.89 11.81 -7.57
N GLN A 17 -9.24 11.13 -8.66
CA GLN A 17 -9.76 11.78 -9.87
C GLN A 17 -10.99 12.64 -9.57
N ARG A 18 -11.95 12.09 -8.80
CA ARG A 18 -13.20 12.81 -8.46
C ARG A 18 -12.97 13.97 -7.52
N GLN A 19 -12.10 13.82 -6.52
CA GLN A 19 -11.81 14.87 -5.52
C GLN A 19 -10.95 16.00 -6.09
N ARG A 20 -9.92 15.66 -6.86
CA ARG A 20 -8.90 16.60 -7.34
C ARG A 20 -9.16 17.08 -8.77
N ARG A 21 -10.17 16.53 -9.46
CA ARG A 21 -10.52 16.82 -10.87
C ARG A 21 -9.32 16.73 -11.83
N VAL A 22 -8.44 15.75 -11.60
CA VAL A 22 -7.25 15.51 -12.44
C VAL A 22 -7.51 14.45 -13.52
N THR A 23 -6.60 14.32 -14.48
CA THR A 23 -6.70 13.25 -15.48
C THR A 23 -6.55 11.86 -14.85
N ARG A 24 -7.13 10.85 -15.50
CA ARG A 24 -7.08 9.44 -15.04
C ARG A 24 -5.64 8.97 -14.79
N SER A 25 -4.73 9.30 -15.69
CA SER A 25 -3.30 8.96 -15.61
C SER A 25 -2.63 9.55 -14.38
N LYS A 26 -2.82 10.85 -14.12
CA LYS A 26 -2.28 11.53 -12.93
C LYS A 26 -2.85 10.93 -11.64
N ALA A 27 -4.16 10.67 -11.60
CA ALA A 27 -4.78 10.05 -10.44
C ALA A 27 -4.26 8.63 -10.16
N LEU A 28 -3.99 7.86 -11.21
CA LEU A 28 -3.46 6.50 -11.10
C LEU A 28 -2.00 6.51 -10.61
N PHE A 29 -1.18 7.43 -11.12
CA PHE A 29 0.18 7.63 -10.61
C PHE A 29 0.20 8.02 -9.13
N SER A 30 -0.64 8.98 -8.72
CA SER A 30 -0.75 9.37 -7.30
C SER A 30 -1.23 8.22 -6.42
N ALA A 31 -2.20 7.42 -6.89
CA ALA A 31 -2.69 6.27 -6.14
C ALA A 31 -1.62 5.19 -5.96
N TRP A 32 -0.82 4.95 -7.00
CA TRP A 32 0.29 4.01 -6.95
C TRP A 32 1.36 4.47 -5.94
N ALA A 33 1.74 5.75 -5.97
CA ALA A 33 2.71 6.31 -5.02
C ALA A 33 2.23 6.21 -3.56
N ILE A 34 0.93 6.43 -3.30
CA ILE A 34 0.36 6.27 -1.95
C ILE A 34 0.45 4.82 -1.49
N LEU A 35 0.06 3.85 -2.34
CA LEU A 35 0.14 2.44 -1.99
C LEU A 35 1.58 1.99 -1.72
N LEU A 36 2.54 2.45 -2.54
CA LEU A 36 3.96 2.14 -2.33
C LEU A 36 4.47 2.72 -1.01
N ASN A 37 4.11 3.97 -0.69
CA ASN A 37 4.52 4.60 0.56
C ASN A 37 3.88 3.93 1.78
N GLU A 38 2.62 3.49 1.68
CA GLU A 38 1.94 2.71 2.72
C GLU A 38 2.72 1.43 3.01
N ASP A 39 3.15 0.72 1.96
CA ASP A 39 3.92 -0.52 2.05
C ASP A 39 5.29 -0.32 2.74
N ILE A 40 6.02 0.71 2.31
CA ILE A 40 7.30 1.10 2.92
C ILE A 40 7.12 1.46 4.40
N THR A 41 6.06 2.20 4.73
CA THR A 41 5.80 2.64 6.10
C THR A 41 5.47 1.46 7.01
N VAL A 42 4.63 0.52 6.54
CA VAL A 42 4.31 -0.71 7.25
C VAL A 42 5.58 -1.53 7.51
N TRP A 43 6.44 -1.70 6.49
CA TRP A 43 7.72 -2.39 6.63
C TRP A 43 8.61 -1.75 7.70
N PHE A 44 8.77 -0.42 7.66
CA PHE A 44 9.59 0.30 8.64
C PHE A 44 9.04 0.19 10.06
N LEU A 45 7.72 0.28 10.23
CA LEU A 45 7.06 0.13 11.53
C LEU A 45 7.28 -1.27 12.10
N VAL A 46 7.11 -2.31 11.29
CA VAL A 46 7.36 -3.69 11.72
C VAL A 46 8.83 -3.89 12.07
N LYS A 47 9.76 -3.41 11.24
CA LYS A 47 11.20 -3.48 11.55
C LYS A 47 11.54 -2.78 12.87
N LYS A 48 10.95 -1.61 13.14
CA LYS A 48 11.22 -0.82 14.34
C LYS A 48 10.60 -1.41 15.61
N HIS A 49 9.39 -1.97 15.51
CA HIS A 49 8.60 -2.37 16.67
C HIS A 49 8.52 -3.89 16.92
N SER A 50 8.99 -4.73 16.01
CA SER A 50 9.01 -6.20 16.19
C SER A 50 10.26 -6.71 16.95
N HIS A 51 10.30 -6.45 18.25
CA HIS A 51 11.36 -7.00 19.12
C HIS A 51 11.29 -8.53 19.26
N SER A 52 12.43 -9.17 19.60
CA SER A 52 12.57 -10.63 19.72
C SER A 52 11.78 -11.29 20.81
N SER A 53 11.31 -10.51 21.76
CA SER A 53 10.51 -11.00 22.87
C SER A 53 9.00 -11.03 22.59
N TYR A 54 8.51 -10.52 21.46
CA TYR A 54 7.07 -10.49 21.17
C TYR A 54 6.60 -11.79 20.49
N ALA A 55 5.58 -12.44 21.08
CA ALA A 55 5.03 -13.70 20.61
C ALA A 55 4.33 -13.60 19.23
N ASN A 56 3.77 -12.44 18.88
CA ASN A 56 3.09 -12.19 17.59
C ASN A 56 4.03 -11.51 16.59
N ARG A 57 5.16 -12.15 16.29
CA ARG A 57 6.09 -11.66 15.28
C ARG A 57 5.57 -11.95 13.88
N VAL A 58 5.37 -10.90 13.11
CA VAL A 58 5.07 -11.00 11.68
C VAL A 58 6.37 -10.78 10.91
N ASN A 59 6.68 -11.67 9.97
CA ASN A 59 7.86 -11.50 9.13
C ASN A 59 7.67 -10.27 8.22
N PRO A 60 8.63 -9.34 8.15
CA PRO A 60 8.54 -8.14 7.32
C PRO A 60 8.37 -8.45 5.82
N GLU A 61 8.85 -9.62 5.37
CA GLU A 61 8.67 -10.10 4.00
C GLU A 61 7.23 -10.57 3.69
N GLN A 62 6.42 -10.83 4.71
CA GLN A 62 5.01 -11.20 4.56
C GLN A 62 4.07 -9.99 4.60
N LEU A 63 4.62 -8.79 4.83
CA LEU A 63 3.87 -7.56 5.05
C LEU A 63 3.82 -6.65 3.82
N THR A 64 4.42 -7.09 2.72
CA THR A 64 4.29 -6.41 1.44
C THR A 64 2.83 -6.46 0.97
N LEU A 65 2.23 -5.28 0.82
CA LEU A 65 0.95 -5.08 0.13
C LEU A 65 1.04 -5.49 -1.34
N LEU A 66 2.27 -5.63 -1.86
CA LEU A 66 2.64 -6.02 -3.22
C LEU A 66 3.43 -7.35 -3.19
N VAL A 67 2.82 -8.45 -2.74
CA VAL A 67 3.35 -9.80 -2.99
C VAL A 67 2.84 -10.30 -4.34
N ASP A 68 3.74 -10.83 -5.18
CA ASP A 68 3.45 -11.50 -6.46
C ASP A 68 2.77 -12.86 -6.30
#